data_AF-A0A0L0T2M7-F1
#
_entry.id   AF-A0A0L0T2M7-F1
#
_cell.length_a   1.000
_cell.length_b   1.000
_cell.length_c   1.000
_cell.angle_alpha   90.00
_cell.angle_beta   90.00
_cell.angle_gamma   90.00
#
_symmetry.space_group_name_H-M   'P 1'
#
loop_
_entity.id
_entity.type
_entity.pdbx_description
1 polymer ?
#
loop_
_entity_poly.entity_id
_entity_poly.type
_entity_poly.pdbx_seq_one_letter_code
_entity_poly.pdbx_strand_id
1 'polypeptide(L)'
;MPNDTRILDAAQYCCHMHMTFDLILAECALHSTKYQQPTYLCMVGLRLGVWAVHHAKQMALFIDEVLEAVKASPCTCDQLTCVDLMWVDPMQMLPTTIMMCCSMQVEVRTSCDNPATLFPKPHCGKCLLVATYAWDANAFPGNKYWLGALSASGDPAAACCLLIPELQNPYVNTGLVDWIVVHGMMSELWNHLIIE
;
A
#
# COMPACT_ATOMS: atom_id res chain seq x y z
N MET A 1 -12.99 24.28 -12.46
CA MET A 1 -13.84 24.57 -11.28
C MET A 1 -13.74 23.38 -10.35
N PRO A 2 -13.30 23.52 -9.09
CA PRO A 2 -13.41 22.42 -8.14
C PRO A 2 -14.90 22.18 -7.93
N ASN A 3 -15.34 20.95 -8.16
CA ASN A 3 -16.70 20.54 -7.89
C ASN A 3 -16.78 20.29 -6.37
N ASP A 4 -17.06 21.35 -5.62
CA ASP A 4 -17.02 21.41 -4.14
C ASP A 4 -18.17 20.64 -3.45
N THR A 5 -18.81 19.72 -4.18
CA THR A 5 -19.90 18.85 -3.70
C THR A 5 -19.42 17.48 -3.26
N ARG A 6 -18.12 17.19 -3.38
CA ARG A 6 -17.55 15.90 -2.95
C ARG A 6 -17.50 15.85 -1.43
N ILE A 7 -18.11 14.81 -0.85
CA ILE A 7 -18.11 14.54 0.59
C ILE A 7 -17.23 13.32 0.84
N LEU A 8 -16.38 13.39 1.86
CA LEU A 8 -15.64 12.23 2.35
C LEU A 8 -16.51 11.43 3.32
N ASP A 9 -16.94 10.24 2.91
CA ASP A 9 -17.42 9.22 3.84
C ASP A 9 -16.22 8.56 4.53
N ALA A 10 -15.96 8.98 5.77
CA ALA A 10 -14.81 8.49 6.54
C ALA A 10 -14.93 7.00 6.88
N ALA A 11 -16.16 6.50 7.12
CA ALA A 11 -16.36 5.11 7.50
C ALA A 11 -16.08 4.18 6.31
N GLN A 12 -16.61 4.51 5.13
CA GLN A 12 -16.33 3.76 3.92
C GLN A 12 -14.85 3.84 3.52
N TYR A 13 -14.23 5.02 3.66
CA TYR A 13 -12.81 5.22 3.41
C TYR A 13 -11.94 4.32 4.30
N CYS A 14 -12.14 4.35 5.61
CA CYS A 14 -11.43 3.50 6.57
C CYS A 14 -11.64 2.01 6.29
N CYS A 15 -12.89 1.60 6.03
CA CYS A 15 -13.21 0.20 5.73
C CYS A 15 -12.45 -0.35 4.52
N HIS A 16 -12.37 0.40 3.41
CA HIS A 16 -11.59 -0.01 2.25
C HIS A 16 -10.08 -0.08 2.52
N MET A 17 -9.56 0.86 3.32
CA MET A 17 -8.15 0.88 3.69
C MET A 17 -7.80 -0.31 4.58
N HIS A 18 -8.61 -0.60 5.60
CA HIS A 18 -8.40 -1.71 6.51
C HIS A 18 -8.26 -3.05 5.78
N MET A 19 -9.20 -3.36 4.88
CA MET A 19 -9.15 -4.59 4.08
C MET A 19 -7.87 -4.69 3.24
N THR A 20 -7.43 -3.56 2.69
CA THR A 20 -6.20 -3.49 1.89
C THR A 20 -4.96 -3.73 2.76
N PHE A 21 -4.94 -3.16 3.97
CA PHE A 21 -3.82 -3.31 4.90
C PHE A 21 -3.73 -4.73 5.46
N ASP A 22 -4.84 -5.35 5.79
CA ASP A 22 -4.88 -6.76 6.21
C ASP A 22 -4.26 -7.67 5.16
N LEU A 23 -4.61 -7.46 3.88
CA LEU A 23 -4.03 -8.21 2.78
C LEU A 23 -2.52 -7.99 2.66
N ILE A 24 -2.08 -6.72 2.68
CA ILE A 24 -0.65 -6.38 2.59
C ILE A 24 0.14 -7.02 3.73
N LEU A 25 -0.39 -6.98 4.96
CA LEU A 25 0.26 -7.55 6.14
C LEU A 25 0.29 -9.09 6.08
N ALA A 26 -0.76 -9.73 5.56
CA ALA A 26 -0.77 -11.16 5.29
C ALA A 26 0.28 -11.55 4.24
N GLU A 27 0.43 -10.77 3.16
CA GLU A 27 1.48 -10.96 2.15
C GLU A 27 2.88 -10.79 2.74
N CYS A 28 3.09 -9.80 3.62
CA CYS A 28 4.33 -9.64 4.37
C CYS A 28 4.67 -10.91 5.18
N ALA A 29 3.70 -11.42 5.96
CA ALA A 29 3.90 -12.63 6.75
C ALA A 29 4.19 -13.86 5.87
N LEU A 30 3.42 -14.05 4.80
CA LEU A 30 3.56 -15.15 3.86
C LEU A 30 4.94 -15.16 3.20
N HIS A 31 5.36 -14.02 2.66
CA HIS A 31 6.66 -13.88 2.01
C HIS A 31 7.80 -14.02 3.01
N SER A 32 7.65 -13.48 4.22
CA SER A 32 8.66 -13.65 5.26
C SER A 32 8.90 -15.13 5.57
N THR A 33 7.83 -15.91 5.77
CA THR A 33 7.93 -17.35 6.02
C THR A 33 8.52 -18.10 4.82
N LYS A 34 8.10 -17.77 3.61
CA LYS A 34 8.57 -18.43 2.38
C LYS A 34 10.06 -18.26 2.14
N TYR A 35 10.59 -17.06 2.38
CA TYR A 35 11.99 -16.73 2.11
C TYR A 35 12.89 -16.71 3.36
N GLN A 36 12.32 -17.00 4.55
CA GLN A 36 13.02 -17.02 5.84
C GLN A 36 13.76 -15.72 6.13
N GLN A 37 13.13 -14.60 5.80
CA GLN A 37 13.68 -13.25 5.99
C GLN A 37 12.57 -12.32 6.49
N PRO A 38 12.85 -11.40 7.42
CA PRO A 38 11.88 -10.40 7.84
C PRO A 38 11.50 -9.50 6.66
N THR A 39 10.33 -8.87 6.74
CA THR A 39 9.87 -7.90 5.75
C THR A 39 10.03 -6.47 6.23
N TYR A 40 10.32 -5.59 5.26
CA TYR A 40 10.21 -4.15 5.39
C TYR A 40 9.13 -3.69 4.43
N LEU A 41 8.09 -3.11 5.00
CA LEU A 41 6.94 -2.64 4.25
C LEU A 41 7.14 -1.17 3.88
N CYS A 42 7.28 -0.90 2.58
CA CYS A 42 7.30 0.43 2.01
C CYS A 42 5.91 0.74 1.44
N MET A 43 5.14 1.59 2.12
CA MET A 43 3.74 1.82 1.83
C MET A 43 3.49 3.24 1.32
N VAL A 44 2.99 3.36 0.10
CA VAL A 44 2.54 4.64 -0.45
C VAL A 44 1.13 4.97 0.03
N GLY A 45 0.88 6.25 0.32
CA GLY A 45 -0.43 6.78 0.66
C GLY A 45 -1.51 6.46 -0.39
N LEU A 46 -2.57 5.77 0.02
CA LEU A 46 -3.68 5.40 -0.86
C LEU A 46 -4.74 6.50 -0.88
N ARG A 47 -5.14 6.96 -2.08
CA ARG A 47 -6.13 8.03 -2.29
C ARG A 47 -5.78 9.40 -1.66
N LEU A 48 -4.49 9.66 -1.41
CA LEU A 48 -4.03 10.91 -0.78
C LEU A 48 -3.58 12.00 -1.78
N GLY A 49 -3.45 11.65 -3.07
CA GLY A 49 -3.09 12.56 -4.16
C GLY A 49 -4.30 13.32 -4.73
N VAL A 50 -4.39 13.41 -6.06
CA VAL A 50 -5.50 14.10 -6.78
C VAL A 50 -6.90 13.53 -6.48
N TRP A 51 -6.97 12.37 -5.84
CA TRP A 51 -8.19 11.71 -5.40
C TRP A 51 -8.67 12.14 -4.02
N ALA A 52 -7.86 12.91 -3.27
CA ALA A 52 -8.27 13.40 -1.97
C ALA A 52 -9.32 14.50 -2.11
N VAL A 53 -10.40 14.35 -1.36
CA VAL A 53 -11.43 15.37 -1.15
C VAL A 53 -11.04 16.28 0.01
N HIS A 54 -10.42 15.72 1.05
CA HIS A 54 -9.94 16.47 2.21
C HIS A 54 -8.57 15.94 2.67
N HIS A 55 -7.49 16.45 2.07
CA HIS A 55 -6.12 15.96 2.26
C HIS A 55 -5.73 15.71 3.72
N ALA A 56 -5.82 16.73 4.60
CA ALA A 56 -5.38 16.59 5.99
C ALA A 56 -6.15 15.50 6.76
N LYS A 57 -7.48 15.46 6.60
CA LYS A 57 -8.35 14.46 7.24
C LYS A 57 -8.09 13.06 6.69
N GLN A 58 -7.95 12.89 5.37
CA GLN A 58 -7.67 11.59 4.77
C GLN A 58 -6.28 11.07 5.12
N MET A 59 -5.28 11.95 5.21
CA MET A 59 -3.94 11.59 5.65
C MET A 59 -3.96 11.08 7.09
N ALA A 60 -4.64 11.80 8.01
CA ALA A 60 -4.81 11.35 9.39
C ALA A 60 -5.52 9.99 9.47
N LEU A 61 -6.66 9.83 8.77
CA LEU A 61 -7.38 8.56 8.74
C LEU A 61 -6.54 7.42 8.16
N PHE A 62 -5.79 7.67 7.08
CA PHE A 62 -4.90 6.67 6.48
C PHE A 62 -3.84 6.21 7.48
N ILE A 63 -3.16 7.14 8.15
CA ILE A 63 -2.13 6.84 9.15
C ILE A 63 -2.73 6.04 10.29
N ASP A 64 -3.82 6.52 10.88
CA ASP A 64 -4.45 5.86 12.03
C ASP A 64 -4.83 4.41 11.67
N GLU A 65 -5.42 4.23 10.48
CA GLU A 65 -5.85 2.92 10.00
C GLU A 65 -4.67 1.97 9.73
N VAL A 66 -3.57 2.44 9.15
CA VAL A 66 -2.35 1.61 8.97
C VAL A 66 -1.78 1.21 10.33
N LEU A 67 -1.67 2.15 11.26
CA LEU A 67 -1.09 1.86 12.57
C LEU A 67 -1.96 0.89 13.38
N GLU A 68 -3.29 1.01 13.32
CA GLU A 68 -4.20 0.05 13.94
C GLU A 68 -4.14 -1.33 13.28
N ALA A 69 -4.10 -1.40 11.94
CA ALA A 69 -3.93 -2.67 11.23
C ALA A 69 -2.62 -3.36 11.61
N VAL A 70 -1.51 -2.62 11.71
CA VAL A 70 -0.22 -3.22 12.11
C VAL A 70 -0.23 -3.69 13.57
N LYS A 71 -0.89 -2.96 14.49
CA LYS A 71 -1.04 -3.41 15.89
C LYS A 71 -1.84 -4.71 15.99
N ALA A 72 -2.89 -4.84 15.18
CA ALA A 72 -3.78 -6.00 15.14
C ALA A 72 -3.24 -7.16 14.29
N SER A 73 -2.19 -6.91 13.50
CA SER A 73 -1.64 -7.85 12.55
C SER A 73 -1.22 -9.18 13.20
N PRO A 74 -1.51 -10.34 12.55
CA PRO A 74 -1.05 -11.64 13.02
C PRO A 74 0.45 -11.88 12.73
N CYS A 75 1.17 -10.92 12.14
CA CYS A 75 2.61 -11.02 11.93
C CYS A 75 3.34 -11.41 13.23
N THR A 76 4.21 -12.41 13.13
CA THR A 76 5.06 -12.83 14.25
C THR A 76 6.25 -11.88 14.42
N CYS A 77 6.95 -12.04 15.55
CA CYS A 77 8.10 -11.23 15.91
C CYS A 77 9.17 -11.15 14.82
N ASP A 78 9.37 -12.21 14.05
CA ASP A 78 10.45 -12.26 13.06
C ASP A 78 9.99 -11.90 11.63
N GLN A 79 8.70 -11.57 11.45
CA GLN A 79 8.10 -11.41 10.12
C GLN A 79 8.08 -9.98 9.58
N LEU A 80 7.86 -8.97 10.42
CA LEU A 80 7.78 -7.57 10.01
C LEU A 80 8.62 -6.71 10.93
N THR A 81 9.61 -6.00 10.38
CA THR A 81 10.55 -5.19 11.16
C THR A 81 10.31 -3.71 11.05
N CYS A 82 9.77 -3.25 9.91
CA CYS A 82 9.53 -1.84 9.67
C CYS A 82 8.32 -1.59 8.75
N VAL A 83 7.57 -0.54 9.05
CA VAL A 83 6.58 0.08 8.18
C VAL A 83 7.04 1.49 7.87
N ASP A 84 7.34 1.73 6.60
CA ASP A 84 7.78 3.01 6.05
C ASP A 84 6.63 3.63 5.26
N LEU A 85 6.04 4.69 5.83
CA LEU A 85 4.94 5.42 5.22
C LEU A 85 5.50 6.49 4.29
N MET A 86 5.43 6.21 2.99
CA MET A 86 5.96 7.08 1.95
C MET A 86 5.03 8.25 1.65
N TRP A 87 5.64 9.41 1.43
CA TRP A 87 4.96 10.68 1.10
C TRP A 87 3.97 11.15 2.18
N VAL A 88 4.19 10.72 3.41
CA VAL A 88 3.55 11.27 4.60
C VAL A 88 4.33 12.50 5.05
N ASP A 89 3.62 13.57 5.42
CA ASP A 89 4.24 14.81 5.88
C ASP A 89 5.14 14.56 7.11
N PRO A 90 6.44 14.87 7.06
CA PRO A 90 7.34 14.69 8.20
C PRO A 90 6.98 15.56 9.41
N MET A 91 6.14 16.59 9.25
CA MET A 91 5.62 17.37 10.38
C MET A 91 4.56 16.61 11.19
N GLN A 92 4.04 15.50 10.67
CA GLN A 92 3.10 14.67 11.40
C GLN A 92 3.85 13.86 12.47
N MET A 93 3.53 14.12 13.73
CA MET A 93 4.15 13.41 14.85
C MET A 93 3.65 11.97 14.90
N LEU A 94 4.47 11.06 14.38
CA LEU A 94 4.23 9.62 14.41
C LEU A 94 5.04 8.96 15.53
N PRO A 95 4.55 7.83 16.08
CA PRO A 95 5.39 7.00 16.92
C PRO A 95 6.60 6.52 16.12
N THR A 96 7.76 6.37 16.76
CA THR A 96 8.95 5.78 16.12
C THR A 96 8.88 4.25 16.12
N THR A 97 8.12 3.67 17.05
CA THR A 97 7.83 2.24 17.11
C THR A 97 6.39 1.99 17.53
N ILE A 98 5.82 0.89 17.05
CA ILE A 98 4.51 0.40 17.48
C ILE A 98 4.64 -1.01 18.03
N MET A 99 3.91 -1.28 19.11
CA MET A 99 3.84 -2.60 19.73
C MET A 99 2.74 -3.40 19.06
N MET A 100 3.10 -4.54 18.48
CA MET A 100 2.16 -5.49 17.91
C MET A 100 1.49 -6.32 19.01
N CYS A 101 0.39 -7.00 18.67
CA CYS A 101 -0.27 -7.94 19.57
C CYS A 101 0.65 -9.07 20.08
N CYS A 102 1.70 -9.42 19.32
CA CYS A 102 2.73 -10.39 19.69
C CYS A 102 3.82 -9.83 20.62
N SER A 103 3.66 -8.61 21.15
CA SER A 103 4.64 -7.91 22.00
C SER A 103 5.98 -7.58 21.32
N MET A 104 6.07 -7.72 20.00
CA MET A 104 7.19 -7.24 19.18
C MET A 104 7.03 -5.74 18.90
N GLN A 105 8.14 -5.03 18.74
CA GLN A 105 8.14 -3.66 18.24
C GLN A 105 8.47 -3.62 16.76
N VAL A 106 7.68 -2.84 16.01
CA VAL A 106 7.95 -2.53 14.60
C VAL A 106 8.33 -1.07 14.47
N GLU A 107 9.40 -0.81 13.74
CA GLU A 107 9.86 0.53 13.43
C GLU A 107 8.85 1.21 12.51
N VAL A 108 8.42 2.42 12.86
CA VAL A 108 7.60 3.26 11.98
C VAL A 108 8.49 4.37 11.44
N ARG A 109 8.51 4.50 10.12
CA ARG A 109 9.29 5.50 9.39
C ARG A 109 8.38 6.30 8.48
N THR A 110 8.82 7.51 8.15
CA THR A 110 8.31 8.26 7.02
C THR A 110 9.45 8.60 6.09
N SER A 111 9.17 8.58 4.79
CA SER A 111 10.14 8.88 3.76
C SER A 111 9.47 9.53 2.56
N CYS A 112 10.23 10.32 1.81
CA CYS A 112 9.79 10.94 0.55
C CYS A 112 10.83 10.69 -0.55
N ASP A 113 11.52 9.56 -0.45
CA ASP A 113 12.62 9.21 -1.34
C ASP A 113 12.11 8.78 -2.72
N ASN A 114 13.00 8.82 -3.71
CA ASN A 114 12.74 8.23 -5.02
C ASN A 114 12.48 6.72 -4.85
N PRO A 115 11.44 6.11 -5.45
CA PRO A 115 11.16 4.69 -5.27
C PRO A 115 12.29 3.76 -5.77
N ALA A 116 13.20 4.25 -6.60
CA ALA A 116 14.41 3.52 -7.01
C ALA A 116 15.60 3.69 -6.05
N THR A 117 15.41 4.40 -4.92
CA THR A 117 16.45 4.60 -3.91
C THR A 117 16.81 3.27 -3.27
N LEU A 118 18.11 3.07 -3.04
CA LEU A 118 18.60 1.86 -2.41
C LEU A 118 18.00 1.71 -1.01
N PHE A 119 17.72 0.46 -0.68
CA PHE A 119 17.13 0.05 0.57
C PHE A 119 17.94 0.58 1.77
N PRO A 120 17.31 1.27 2.76
CA PRO A 120 18.05 1.94 3.83
C PRO A 120 18.83 0.95 4.69
N LYS A 121 20.03 1.36 5.12
CA LYS A 121 20.73 0.68 6.22
C LYS A 121 19.99 0.97 7.53
N PRO A 122 19.80 0.00 8.45
CA PRO A 122 20.44 -1.32 8.53
C PRO A 122 19.67 -2.47 7.85
N HIS A 123 18.55 -2.20 7.19
CA HIS A 123 17.64 -3.21 6.62
C HIS A 123 18.16 -3.82 5.31
N CYS A 124 19.00 -3.07 4.58
CA CYS A 124 19.69 -3.50 3.37
C CYS A 124 20.33 -4.89 3.50
N GLY A 125 19.88 -5.84 2.68
CA GLY A 125 20.38 -7.23 2.64
C GLY A 125 19.92 -8.12 3.80
N LYS A 126 19.05 -7.62 4.69
CA LYS A 126 18.50 -8.38 5.83
C LYS A 126 17.00 -8.60 5.76
N CYS A 127 16.28 -7.69 5.10
CA CYS A 127 14.84 -7.78 4.95
C CYS A 127 14.44 -7.93 3.47
N LEU A 128 13.32 -8.59 3.24
CA LEU A 128 12.58 -8.54 1.99
C LEU A 128 11.86 -7.20 1.90
N LEU A 129 12.01 -6.52 0.77
CA LEU A 129 11.23 -5.33 0.49
C LEU A 129 9.83 -5.75 0.01
N VAL A 130 8.80 -5.31 0.71
CA VAL A 130 7.41 -5.33 0.24
C VAL A 130 7.04 -3.89 -0.07
N ALA A 131 6.85 -3.56 -1.34
CA ALA A 131 6.53 -2.21 -1.78
C ALA A 131 5.10 -2.16 -2.33
N THR A 132 4.32 -1.15 -1.91
CA THR A 132 2.99 -0.90 -2.46
C THR A 132 3.03 0.30 -3.40
N TYR A 133 2.12 0.33 -4.36
CA TYR A 133 1.91 1.47 -5.24
C TYR A 133 0.41 1.76 -5.32
N ALA A 134 0.04 3.05 -5.44
CA ALA A 134 -1.34 3.43 -5.66
C ALA A 134 -1.77 3.06 -7.08
N TRP A 135 -3.02 2.67 -7.26
CA TRP A 135 -3.53 2.28 -8.57
C TRP A 135 -4.99 2.69 -8.74
N ASP A 136 -5.34 3.09 -9.96
CA ASP A 136 -6.69 3.43 -10.37
C ASP A 136 -7.33 2.17 -10.98
N ALA A 137 -8.48 1.74 -10.43
CA ALA A 137 -9.14 0.47 -10.80
C ALA A 137 -9.57 0.37 -12.28
N ASN A 138 -9.60 1.48 -13.00
CA ASN A 138 -9.98 1.57 -14.40
C ASN A 138 -8.80 1.72 -15.38
N ALA A 139 -7.56 1.51 -14.91
CA ALA A 139 -6.36 1.56 -15.74
C ALA A 139 -5.54 0.29 -15.54
N PHE A 140 -4.63 -0.06 -16.44
CA PHE A 140 -3.60 -1.06 -16.12
C PHE A 140 -2.64 -0.55 -15.04
N PRO A 141 -2.00 -1.45 -14.27
CA PRO A 141 -0.92 -1.07 -13.35
C PRO A 141 0.14 -0.23 -14.08
N GLY A 142 0.58 0.87 -13.47
CA GLY A 142 1.43 1.89 -14.12
C GLY A 142 0.67 3.05 -14.76
N ASN A 143 -0.60 2.89 -15.09
CA ASN A 143 -1.56 3.95 -15.45
C ASN A 143 -1.00 4.96 -16.48
N LYS A 144 -0.58 6.15 -16.03
CA LYS A 144 -0.04 7.23 -16.87
C LYS A 144 1.26 6.84 -17.59
N TYR A 145 1.93 5.78 -17.14
CA TYR A 145 3.03 5.12 -17.86
C TYR A 145 2.63 4.75 -19.29
N TRP A 146 1.45 4.17 -19.49
CA TRP A 146 0.97 3.70 -20.79
C TRP A 146 0.66 4.84 -21.76
N LEU A 147 0.56 6.07 -21.25
CA LEU A 147 0.37 7.30 -22.02
C LEU A 147 1.70 8.04 -22.28
N GLY A 148 2.84 7.48 -21.86
CA GLY A 148 4.15 8.13 -21.95
C GLY A 148 4.35 9.27 -20.94
N ALA A 149 3.44 9.44 -19.98
CA ALA A 149 3.49 10.51 -18.98
C ALA A 149 4.31 10.08 -17.76
N LEU A 150 5.62 9.86 -17.98
CA LEU A 150 6.53 9.20 -17.02
C LEU A 150 6.79 9.98 -15.72
N SER A 151 6.52 11.29 -15.70
CA SER A 151 6.72 12.17 -14.53
C SER A 151 5.42 12.59 -13.84
N ALA A 152 4.28 11.98 -14.19
CA ALA A 152 2.97 12.49 -13.79
C ALA A 152 2.51 12.11 -12.38
N SER A 153 2.92 10.95 -11.85
CA SER A 153 2.49 10.46 -10.53
C SER A 153 3.38 9.31 -10.01
N GLY A 154 2.98 8.70 -8.89
CA GLY A 154 3.61 7.47 -8.37
C GLY A 154 3.43 6.26 -9.29
N ASP A 155 2.32 6.16 -10.04
CA ASP A 155 2.06 5.03 -10.94
C ASP A 155 3.15 4.84 -12.02
N PRO A 156 3.53 5.87 -12.81
CA PRO A 156 4.61 5.73 -13.77
C PRO A 156 5.98 5.57 -13.11
N ALA A 157 6.19 6.14 -11.92
CA ALA A 157 7.43 5.92 -11.18
C ALA A 157 7.59 4.45 -10.78
N ALA A 158 6.53 3.84 -10.23
CA ALA A 158 6.50 2.42 -9.89
C ALA A 158 6.69 1.54 -11.14
N ALA A 159 6.08 1.89 -12.27
CA ALA A 159 6.26 1.16 -13.51
C ALA A 159 7.68 1.25 -14.09
N CYS A 160 8.37 2.36 -13.88
CA CYS A 160 9.75 2.54 -14.33
C CYS A 160 10.80 1.82 -13.46
N CYS A 161 10.53 1.61 -12.17
CA CYS A 161 11.50 1.01 -11.25
C CYS A 161 11.19 -0.45 -10.86
N LEU A 162 10.07 -1.00 -11.32
CA LEU A 162 9.65 -2.38 -11.10
C LEU A 162 9.31 -3.07 -12.43
N LEU A 163 9.04 -4.36 -12.37
CA LEU A 163 8.64 -5.17 -13.53
C LEU A 163 7.13 -5.09 -13.82
N ILE A 164 6.48 -3.96 -13.53
CA ILE A 164 5.04 -3.78 -13.79
C ILE A 164 4.72 -3.93 -15.28
N PRO A 165 5.47 -3.30 -16.22
CA PRO A 165 5.17 -3.41 -17.63
C PRO A 165 5.24 -4.85 -18.17
N GLU A 166 6.14 -5.66 -17.61
CA GLU A 166 6.35 -7.05 -18.02
C GLU A 166 5.40 -8.02 -17.32
N LEU A 167 5.26 -7.92 -15.99
CA LEU A 167 4.55 -8.91 -15.18
C LEU A 167 3.06 -8.64 -15.06
N GLN A 168 2.65 -7.37 -15.06
CA GLN A 168 1.27 -6.96 -14.74
C GLN A 168 0.51 -6.41 -15.95
N ASN A 169 1.08 -6.53 -17.15
CA ASN A 169 0.39 -6.24 -18.41
C ASN A 169 -0.12 -7.55 -19.05
N PRO A 170 -1.44 -7.77 -19.17
CA PRO A 170 -2.00 -9.00 -19.75
C PRO A 170 -1.68 -9.20 -21.24
N TYR A 171 -1.27 -8.14 -21.96
CA TYR A 171 -0.81 -8.26 -23.34
C TYR A 171 0.64 -8.76 -23.46
N VAL A 172 1.44 -8.58 -22.41
CA VAL A 172 2.84 -9.03 -22.36
C VAL A 172 2.93 -10.37 -21.61
N ASN A 173 2.38 -10.43 -20.39
CA ASN A 173 2.23 -11.64 -19.61
C ASN A 173 0.82 -12.20 -19.79
N THR A 174 0.62 -12.96 -20.87
CA THR A 174 -0.69 -13.54 -21.21
C THR A 174 -1.20 -14.55 -20.19
N GLY A 175 -0.30 -15.11 -19.36
CA GLY A 175 -0.66 -16.01 -18.27
C GLY A 175 -1.09 -15.30 -16.99
N LEU A 176 -1.00 -13.96 -16.90
CA LEU A 176 -1.29 -13.21 -15.66
C LEU A 176 -2.62 -13.61 -15.02
N VAL A 177 -3.67 -13.73 -15.83
CA VAL A 177 -5.04 -14.04 -15.36
C VAL A 177 -5.19 -15.46 -14.83
N ASP A 178 -4.32 -16.39 -15.24
CA ASP A 178 -4.37 -17.79 -14.79
C ASP A 178 -3.97 -17.95 -13.31
N TRP A 179 -3.30 -16.93 -12.74
CA TRP A 179 -2.74 -16.96 -11.39
C TRP A 179 -3.46 -16.00 -10.43
N ILE A 180 -4.54 -15.34 -10.88
CA ILE A 180 -5.31 -14.44 -10.02
C ILE A 180 -6.17 -15.29 -9.08
N VAL A 181 -5.84 -15.25 -7.79
CA VAL A 181 -6.66 -15.84 -6.73
C VAL A 181 -7.53 -14.75 -6.14
N VAL A 182 -8.85 -14.90 -6.27
CA VAL A 182 -9.82 -14.01 -5.63
C VAL A 182 -10.06 -14.47 -4.20
N HIS A 183 -9.52 -13.74 -3.23
CA HIS A 183 -9.76 -14.00 -1.80
C HIS A 183 -11.04 -13.28 -1.34
N GLY A 184 -12.09 -14.08 -1.06
CA GLY A 184 -13.37 -13.62 -0.50
C GLY A 184 -14.54 -14.52 -0.91
N MET A 185 -15.09 -15.29 0.03
CA MET A 185 -16.45 -15.82 -0.14
C MET A 185 -17.43 -14.70 0.17
N MET A 186 -18.14 -14.27 -0.87
CA MET A 186 -19.15 -13.21 -0.82
C MET A 186 -20.28 -13.62 0.14
N SER A 187 -20.38 -12.96 1.31
CA SER A 187 -21.65 -12.90 2.03
C SER A 187 -22.58 -11.95 1.27
N GLU A 188 -23.88 -12.23 1.29
CA GLU A 188 -24.96 -11.63 0.48
C GLU A 188 -25.14 -10.09 0.58
N LEU A 189 -24.26 -9.39 1.30
CA LEU A 189 -24.35 -7.96 1.61
C LEU A 189 -23.82 -7.03 0.50
N TRP A 190 -23.21 -7.54 -0.57
CA TRP A 190 -22.56 -6.71 -1.60
C TRP A 190 -23.35 -6.50 -2.90
N ASN A 191 -24.62 -6.95 -3.00
CA ASN A 191 -25.47 -6.73 -4.17
C ASN A 191 -25.82 -5.25 -4.46
N HIS A 192 -25.33 -4.29 -3.66
CA HIS A 192 -25.58 -2.86 -3.85
C HIS A 192 -24.32 -2.03 -4.17
N LEU A 193 -23.17 -2.66 -4.39
CA LEU A 193 -21.92 -1.96 -4.69
C LEU A 193 -21.32 -2.39 -6.03
N ILE A 194 -22.13 -2.33 -7.08
CA ILE A 194 -21.64 -2.09 -8.44
C ILE A 194 -21.94 -0.62 -8.73
N ILE A 195 -20.89 0.20 -8.72
CA ILE A 195 -20.93 1.59 -9.16
C ILE A 195 -20.79 1.58 -10.68
N GLU A 196 -21.83 2.03 -11.39
CA GLU A 196 -21.69 2.64 -12.72
C GLU A 196 -20.86 3.93 -12.63
#